data_AF-A0A183DTA3-F1
#
_entry.id   AF-A0A183DTA3-F1
#
_cell.length_a   1.000
_cell.length_b   1.000
_cell.length_c   1.000
_cell.angle_alpha   90.00
_cell.angle_beta   90.00
_cell.angle_gamma   90.00
#
_symmetry.space_group_name_H-M   'P 1'
#
loop_
_entity.id
_entity.type
_entity.pdbx_description
1 polymer ?
#
loop_
_entity_poly.entity_id
_entity_poly.type
_entity_poly.pdbx_seq_one_letter_code
_entity_poly.pdbx_strand_id
1 'polypeptide(L)' 'MEVVEERYISKICGFPLCSNPVEVKFSQKYRIDVKNKKVYERSAEVDKFCCQNCFLRSAVLRAQLDTEPLWIRGDEHST' A
#
# COMPACT_ATOMS: atom_id res chain seq x y z
N MET A 1 -7.12 -3.38 -0.53
CA MET A 1 -6.30 -3.18 -1.75
C MET A 1 -6.91 -2.07 -2.56
N GLU A 2 -8.21 -2.11 -2.84
CA GLU A 2 -8.95 -1.04 -3.54
C GLU A 2 -8.66 0.37 -3.03
N VAL A 3 -8.84 0.65 -1.73
CA VAL A 3 -8.58 2.00 -1.17
C VAL A 3 -7.16 2.51 -1.47
N VAL A 4 -6.15 1.65 -1.46
CA VAL A 4 -4.77 2.04 -1.76
C VAL A 4 -4.62 2.36 -3.24
N GLU A 5 -5.30 1.61 -4.12
CA GLU A 5 -5.30 1.85 -5.56
C GLU A 5 -6.04 3.14 -5.93
N GLU A 6 -7.22 3.38 -5.38
CA GLU A 6 -8.01 4.59 -5.59
C GLU A 6 -7.23 5.85 -5.16
N ARG A 7 -6.55 5.77 -4.01
CA ARG A 7 -5.67 6.85 -3.54
C ARG A 7 -4.49 7.06 -4.50
N TYR A 8 -3.88 6.00 -5.01
CA TYR A 8 -2.78 6.10 -5.95
C TYR A 8 -3.19 6.69 -7.30
N ILE A 9 -4.35 6.28 -7.84
CA ILE A 9 -4.96 6.90 -9.04
C ILE A 9 -5.19 8.39 -8.81
N SER A 10 -5.60 8.76 -7.59
CA SER A 10 -5.77 10.15 -7.14
C SER A 10 -4.45 10.87 -6.81
N LYS A 11 -3.29 10.22 -7.00
CA LYS A 11 -1.94 10.74 -6.72
C LYS A 11 -1.71 11.12 -5.25
N ILE A 12 -2.36 10.42 -4.33
CA ILE A 12 -2.23 10.59 -2.89
C ILE A 12 -1.60 9.33 -2.29
N CYS A 13 -0.81 9.49 -1.22
CA CYS A 13 -0.21 8.38 -0.49
C CYS A 13 -1.25 7.33 -0.11
N GLY A 14 -0.97 6.07 -0.42
CA GLY A 14 -1.84 4.94 -0.14
C GLY A 14 -2.13 4.69 1.34
N PHE A 15 -1.33 5.26 2.25
CA PHE A 15 -1.61 5.16 3.68
C PHE A 15 -2.79 6.08 4.04
N PRO A 16 -3.91 5.57 4.58
CA PRO A 16 -5.16 6.34 4.72
C PRO A 16 -5.03 7.63 5.54
N LEU A 17 -4.15 7.64 6.55
CA LEU A 17 -3.92 8.81 7.42
C LEU A 17 -2.85 9.79 6.89
N CYS A 18 -2.37 9.61 5.65
CA CYS A 18 -1.38 10.48 5.04
C CYS A 18 -1.93 11.12 3.77
N SER A 19 -1.94 12.45 3.73
CA SER A 19 -2.41 13.23 2.58
C SER A 19 -1.28 13.71 1.66
N ASN A 20 -0.05 13.23 1.89
CA ASN A 20 1.08 13.62 1.04
C ASN A 20 0.86 13.13 -0.39
N PRO A 21 1.26 13.92 -1.40
CA PRO A 21 1.17 13.50 -2.78
C PRO A 21 2.14 12.34 -3.05
N VAL A 22 1.81 11.55 -4.06
CA VAL A 22 2.69 10.52 -4.61
C VAL A 22 2.83 10.75 -6.10
N GLU A 23 4.06 10.79 -6.57
CA GLU A 23 4.36 10.81 -8.00
C GLU A 23 4.11 9.43 -8.61
N VAL A 24 3.34 9.41 -9.70
CA VAL A 24 3.19 8.21 -10.51
C VAL A 24 4.52 7.94 -11.20
N LYS A 25 5.22 6.91 -10.75
CA LYS A 25 6.49 6.51 -11.33
C LYS A 25 6.23 5.47 -12.40
N PHE A 26 6.65 5.77 -13.63
CA PHE A 26 6.85 4.74 -14.65
C PHE A 26 8.13 3.99 -14.29
N SER A 27 8.04 3.12 -13.29
CA SER A 27 9.22 2.45 -12.73
C SER A 27 9.55 1.18 -13.51
N GLN A 28 10.85 1.00 -13.78
CA GLN A 28 11.38 -0.23 -14.36
C GLN A 28 11.07 -1.41 -13.42
N LYS A 29 10.47 -2.49 -13.97
CA LYS A 29 10.10 -3.71 -13.25
C LYS A 29 11.26 -4.35 -12.49
N TYR A 30 12.49 -4.18 -12.97
CA TYR A 30 13.69 -4.80 -12.41
C TYR A 30 14.68 -3.75 -11.91
N ARG A 31 15.28 -3.99 -10.74
CA ARG A 31 16.40 -3.24 -10.20
C ARG A 31 17.62 -4.15 -10.10
N ILE A 32 18.68 -3.81 -10.84
CA ILE A 32 19.92 -4.58 -10.86
C ILE A 32 20.85 -4.05 -9.75
N ASP A 33 21.27 -4.95 -8.86
CA ASP A 33 22.32 -4.71 -7.88
C ASP A 33 23.58 -5.46 -8.30
N VAL A 34 24.49 -4.71 -8.92
CA VAL A 34 25.74 -5.24 -9.47
C VAL A 34 26.67 -5.73 -8.35
N LYS A 35 26.66 -5.07 -7.19
CA LYS A 35 27.53 -5.42 -6.06
C LYS A 35 27.21 -6.80 -5.51
N ASN A 36 25.92 -7.10 -5.37
CA ASN A 36 25.46 -8.40 -4.88
C ASN A 36 25.14 -9.41 -6.00
N LYS A 37 25.32 -9.02 -7.27
CA LYS A 37 24.93 -9.80 -8.45
C LYS A 37 23.48 -10.30 -8.38
N LYS A 38 22.57 -9.43 -7.91
CA LYS A 38 21.15 -9.75 -7.73
C LYS A 38 20.26 -8.86 -8.58
N VAL A 39 19.22 -9.45 -9.14
CA VAL A 39 18.14 -8.72 -9.82
C VAL A 39 16.92 -8.78 -8.90
N TYR A 40 16.45 -7.61 -8.48
CA TYR A 40 15.25 -7.48 -7.67
C TYR A 40 14.08 -7.10 -8.56
N GLU A 41 12.93 -7.74 -8.36
CA GLU A 41 11.68 -7.19 -8.87
C GLU A 41 11.27 -6.00 -8.01
N ARG A 42 11.11 -4.84 -8.63
CA ARG A 42 10.59 -3.66 -7.94
C ARG A 42 9.10 -3.90 -7.72
N SER A 43 8.68 -3.93 -6.46
CA SER A 43 7.26 -4.02 -6.12
C SER A 43 6.57 -2.69 -6.39
N ALA A 44 5.63 -2.68 -7.34
CA ALA A 44 4.78 -1.54 -7.64
C ALA A 44 3.96 -1.09 -6.40
N GLU A 45 3.73 -1.98 -5.42
CA GLU A 45 3.03 -1.64 -4.18
C GLU A 45 3.75 -0.55 -3.39
N VAL A 46 5.09 -0.55 -3.36
CA VAL A 46 5.86 0.45 -2.60
C VAL A 46 5.77 1.83 -3.25
N ASP A 47 5.63 1.87 -4.58
CA ASP A 47 5.47 3.12 -5.34
C ASP A 47 4.12 3.80 -5.05
N LYS A 48 3.15 3.10 -4.42
CA LYS A 48 1.86 3.67 -3.99
C LYS A 48 1.96 4.55 -2.73
N PHE A 49 3.15 4.70 -2.14
CA PHE A 49 3.36 5.43 -0.88
C PHE A 49 4.42 6.53 -1.00
N CYS A 50 4.27 7.60 -0.22
CA CYS A 50 5.22 8.71 -0.24
C CYS A 50 6.59 8.36 0.40
N CYS A 51 6.63 7.33 1.25
CA CYS A 51 7.85 6.85 1.90
C CYS A 51 7.69 5.42 2.45
N GLN A 52 8.82 4.78 2.78
CA GLN A 52 8.84 3.42 3.34
C GLN A 52 8.07 3.31 4.66
N ASN A 53 8.07 4.34 5.50
CA ASN A 53 7.33 4.32 6.76
C ASN A 53 5.81 4.23 6.53
N CYS A 54 5.27 4.98 5.56
CA CYS A 54 3.85 4.89 5.19
C CYS A 54 3.48 3.51 4.63
N PHE A 55 4.36 2.91 3.81
CA PHE A 55 4.18 1.54 3.32
C PHE A 55 4.07 0.54 4.47
N LEU A 56 5.02 0.58 5.42
CA LEU A 56 5.04 -0.33 6.56
C LEU A 56 3.83 -0.13 7.48
N ARG A 57 3.47 1.11 7.81
CA ARG A 57 2.28 1.41 8.64
C ARG A 57 0.99 0.94 7.97
N SER A 58 0.88 1.12 6.65
CA SER A 58 -0.26 0.63 5.90
C SER A 58 -0.32 -0.90 5.86
N ALA A 59 0.82 -1.58 5.79
CA ALA A 59 0.89 -3.05 5.84
C ALA A 59 0.44 -3.59 7.21
N VAL A 60 0.89 -2.96 8.30
CA VAL A 60 0.45 -3.30 9.67
C VAL A 60 -1.05 -3.10 9.82
N LEU A 61 -1.58 -1.95 9.39
CA LEU A 61 -3.01 -1.68 9.43
C LEU A 61 -3.80 -2.74 8.63
N ARG A 62 -3.32 -3.07 7.43
CA ARG A 62 -3.95 -4.10 6.59
C ARG A 62 -3.97 -5.48 7.25
N ALA A 63 -2.93 -5.86 7.97
CA ALA A 63 -2.85 -7.14 8.67
C ALA A 63 -3.83 -7.24 9.86
N GLN A 64 -4.29 -6.11 10.38
CA GLN A 64 -5.28 -6.04 11.47
C GLN A 64 -6.73 -6.06 10.96
N LEU A 65 -6.95 -5.90 9.65
CA LEU A 65 -8.29 -5.95 9.08
C LEU A 65 -8.76 -7.39 8.99
N ASP A 66 -9.95 -7.64 9.52
CA ASP A 66 -10.62 -8.92 9.38
C ASP A 66 -10.97 -9.18 7.90
N THR A 67 -10.79 -10.43 7.49
CA THR A 67 -11.06 -10.94 6.15
C THR A 67 -12.51 -11.28 5.93
N GLU A 68 -13.31 -11.46 6.99
CA GLU A 68 -14.73 -11.71 6.84
C GLU A 68 -15.42 -10.49 6.22
N PRO A 69 -16.32 -10.72 5.25
CA PRO A 69 -17.11 -9.65 4.68
C PRO A 69 -17.94 -8.91 5.72
N LEU A 70 -18.10 -7.60 5.54
CA LEU A 70 -18.82 -6.74 6.48
C LEU A 70 -20.26 -7.21 6.74
N TRP A 71 -20.95 -7.77 5.75
CA TRP A 71 -22.35 -8.23 5.89
C TRP A 71 -22.54 -9.51 6.71
N ILE A 72 -21.44 -10.20 7.07
CA ILE A 72 -21.47 -11.40 7.94
C ILE A 72 -21.15 -11.03 9.40
N ARG A 73 -20.45 -9.92 9.62
CA ARG A 73 -20.20 -9.38 10.95
C ARG A 73 -21.55 -8.95 11.52
N GLY A 74 -22.01 -9.65 12.55
CA GLY A 74 -23.26 -9.30 13.23
C GLY A 74 -23.24 -7.85 13.73
N ASP A 75 -24.42 -7.29 14.02
CA ASP A 75 -24.54 -5.93 14.55
C ASP A 75 -23.88 -5.81 15.93
N GLU A 76 -22.57 -5.59 15.96
CA GLU A 76 -21.79 -5.29 17.17
C GLU A 76 -22.06 -3.88 17.73
N HIS A 77 -23.04 -3.16 17.17
CA HIS A 77 -23.52 -1.85 17.61
C HIS A 77 -24.89 -1.86 18.31
N SER A 78 -25.28 -2.99 18.91
CA SER A 78 -26.44 -3.06 19.81
C SER A 78 -25.99 -3.10 21.27
N THR A 79 -25.42 -2.03 21.81
CA THR A 79 -25.53 -1.63 23.23
C THR A 79 -25.07 -0.19 23.45
#